data_AF-A0A8X7R3I0-F1
#
_entry.id   AF-A0A8X7R3I0-F1
#
_cell.length_a   1.000
_cell.length_b   1.000
_cell.length_c   1.000
_cell.angle_alpha   90.00
_cell.angle_beta   90.00
_cell.angle_gamma   90.00
#
_symmetry.space_group_name_H-M   'P 1'
#
loop_
_entity.id
_entity.type
_entity.pdbx_description
1 polymer ?
#
loop_
_entity_poly.entity_id
_entity_poly.type
_entity_poly.pdbx_seq_one_letter_code
_entity_poly.pdbx_strand_id
1 'polypeptide(L)'
;MLSSWLIQSTDSTRCPCGGSIIHEVRGKDDYDTLPGSGSSPQNYEADGFHYHQPWVIGVEEQIERLTKRLEEVEVVTNWVPEVNNHIQRLEAEVKDLTREVDNLTGQVYNLSMQVEVLEKLCFD
;
A
#
# COMPACT_ATOMS: atom_id res chain seq x y z
N MET A 1 -3.75 -23.53 17.33
CA MET A 1 -2.81 -22.41 17.58
C MET A 1 -3.38 -21.12 17.01
N LEU A 2 -4.32 -20.49 17.71
CA LEU A 2 -4.67 -19.07 17.55
C LEU A 2 -5.10 -18.59 18.92
N SER A 3 -4.11 -18.41 19.78
CA SER A 3 -4.28 -17.90 21.14
C SER A 3 -4.32 -16.39 21.07
N SER A 4 -5.37 -15.82 21.64
CA SER A 4 -5.29 -14.66 22.53
C SER A 4 -4.70 -13.38 21.94
N TRP A 5 -5.56 -12.49 21.46
CA TRP A 5 -5.63 -11.14 22.03
C TRP A 5 -7.10 -10.72 22.11
N LEU A 6 -7.65 -10.89 23.32
CA LEU A 6 -8.67 -9.99 23.83
C LEU A 6 -8.14 -8.56 23.64
N ILE A 7 -8.71 -7.80 22.72
CA ILE A 7 -8.94 -6.40 23.00
C ILE A 7 -10.40 -6.35 23.40
N GLN A 8 -10.60 -6.45 24.71
CA GLN A 8 -11.80 -5.96 25.36
C GLN A 8 -11.99 -4.51 24.89
N SER A 9 -12.80 -4.31 23.86
CA SER A 9 -13.52 -3.05 23.66
C SER A 9 -14.62 -3.02 24.72
N THR A 10 -14.21 -3.00 25.98
CA THR A 10 -15.11 -2.75 27.10
C THR A 10 -15.00 -1.28 27.40
N ASP A 11 -16.11 -0.60 27.12
CA ASP A 11 -16.54 0.62 27.80
C ASP A 11 -15.83 1.91 27.36
N SER A 12 -16.08 2.33 26.12
CA SER A 12 -16.08 3.76 25.80
C SER A 12 -17.37 4.13 25.10
N THR A 13 -18.50 3.75 25.71
CA THR A 13 -19.81 4.33 25.38
C THR A 13 -20.19 5.43 26.37
N ARG A 14 -19.35 5.70 27.38
CA ARG A 14 -19.54 6.76 28.36
C ARG A 14 -18.32 7.68 28.44
N CYS A 15 -18.62 8.97 28.35
CA CYS A 15 -17.72 10.07 28.71
C CYS A 15 -17.25 9.93 30.17
N PRO A 16 -16.05 10.39 30.52
CA PRO A 16 -15.59 10.50 31.92
C PRO A 16 -16.53 11.33 32.81
N CYS A 17 -17.32 12.20 32.18
CA CYS A 17 -18.43 12.96 32.79
C CYS A 17 -19.70 12.13 33.06
N GLY A 18 -19.72 10.84 32.70
CA GLY A 18 -20.86 9.92 32.84
C GLY A 18 -21.89 9.96 31.71
N GLY A 19 -21.74 10.86 30.73
CA GLY A 19 -22.67 10.99 29.59
C GLY A 19 -22.47 9.93 28.50
N SER A 20 -23.54 9.52 27.82
CA SER A 20 -23.46 8.58 26.69
C SER A 20 -22.83 9.24 25.45
N ILE A 21 -21.91 8.54 24.80
CA ILE A 21 -21.32 8.99 23.54
C ILE A 21 -22.35 8.76 22.42
N ILE A 22 -22.79 9.82 21.76
CA ILE A 22 -23.82 9.79 20.70
C ILE A 22 -23.13 9.58 19.35
N HIS A 23 -23.37 8.45 18.70
CA HIS A 23 -22.80 8.10 17.40
C HIS A 23 -23.58 8.63 16.19
N GLU A 24 -24.77 9.21 16.40
CA GLU A 24 -25.62 9.75 15.33
C GLU A 24 -25.55 11.28 15.26
N VAL A 25 -25.27 11.80 14.07
CA VAL A 25 -25.40 13.23 13.76
C VAL A 25 -26.89 13.55 13.65
N ARG A 26 -27.52 14.04 14.73
CA ARG A 26 -28.87 14.60 14.65
C ARG A 26 -28.86 15.85 13.77
N GLY A 27 -29.75 15.87 12.79
CA GLY A 27 -30.06 17.04 11.97
C GLY A 27 -30.57 18.20 12.84
N LYS A 28 -30.39 19.41 12.35
CA LYS A 28 -30.47 20.69 13.09
C LYS A 28 -31.89 21.13 13.50
N ASP A 29 -32.88 20.23 13.54
CA ASP A 29 -34.29 20.65 13.56
C ASP A 29 -35.06 20.34 14.85
N ASP A 30 -34.42 19.80 15.89
CA ASP A 30 -35.12 19.37 17.12
C ASP A 30 -34.70 20.22 18.33
N TYR A 31 -34.83 21.54 18.26
CA TYR A 31 -34.91 22.34 19.48
C TYR A 31 -36.36 22.35 19.97
N ASP A 32 -36.73 21.35 20.77
CA ASP A 32 -37.94 21.41 21.59
C ASP A 32 -37.76 22.53 22.63
N THR A 33 -38.16 23.74 22.25
CA THR A 33 -38.27 24.87 23.18
C THR A 33 -39.56 24.69 23.98
N LEU A 34 -39.51 23.89 25.04
CA LEU A 34 -40.57 23.88 26.04
C LEU A 34 -40.34 25.03 27.03
N PRO A 35 -41.29 25.98 27.16
CA PRO A 35 -41.14 27.09 28.08
C PRO A 35 -41.55 26.63 29.48
N GLY A 36 -40.58 26.60 30.40
CA GLY A 36 -40.86 26.53 31.84
C GLY A 36 -40.52 25.22 32.52
N SER A 37 -39.23 25.02 32.82
CA SER A 37 -38.83 24.36 34.05
C SER A 37 -37.48 24.92 34.49
N GLY A 38 -37.53 25.76 35.53
CA GLY A 38 -36.35 26.29 36.17
C GLY A 38 -35.63 25.18 36.94
N SER A 39 -34.44 24.82 36.47
CA SER A 39 -33.30 24.45 37.29
C SER A 39 -32.13 24.24 36.34
N SER A 40 -31.24 25.24 36.25
CA SER A 40 -29.92 25.02 35.67
C SER A 40 -29.10 24.22 36.68
N PRO A 41 -28.70 22.97 36.39
CA PRO A 41 -27.70 22.30 37.20
C PRO A 41 -26.31 22.76 36.74
N GLN A 42 -25.46 22.91 37.75
CA GLN A 42 -24.20 23.61 37.79
C GLN A 42 -23.17 23.14 36.74
N ASN A 43 -22.38 24.11 36.25
CA ASN A 43 -21.03 23.95 35.73
C ASN A 43 -20.83 22.89 34.63
N TYR A 44 -21.47 23.08 33.49
CA TYR A 44 -20.88 22.54 32.26
C TYR A 44 -19.71 23.46 31.88
N GLU A 45 -18.48 23.07 32.25
CA GLU A 45 -17.33 23.62 31.55
C GLU A 45 -17.38 23.05 30.15
N ALA A 46 -17.66 23.89 29.16
CA ALA A 46 -17.45 23.56 27.77
C ALA A 46 -15.93 23.44 27.56
N ASP A 47 -15.34 22.34 28.04
CA ASP A 47 -13.91 22.06 27.99
C ASP A 47 -13.39 21.88 26.55
N GLY A 48 -14.28 21.95 25.55
CA GLY A 48 -13.94 21.83 24.13
C GLY A 48 -13.53 20.42 23.72
N PHE A 49 -13.38 19.49 24.66
CA PHE A 49 -12.96 18.11 24.44
C PHE A 49 -14.13 17.15 24.25
N HIS A 50 -15.33 17.52 24.70
CA HIS A 50 -16.53 16.68 24.56
C HIS A 50 -17.02 16.55 23.10
N TYR A 51 -16.48 17.39 22.21
CA TYR A 51 -16.57 17.23 20.76
C TYR A 51 -15.19 16.86 20.21
N HIS A 52 -14.66 15.69 20.58
CA HIS A 52 -13.96 14.94 19.54
C HIS A 52 -15.00 14.70 18.45
N GLN A 53 -15.01 15.62 17.47
CA GLN A 53 -15.96 15.57 16.37
C GLN A 53 -15.78 14.18 15.75
N PRO A 54 -16.85 13.43 15.47
CA PRO A 54 -16.74 12.12 14.80
C PRO A 54 -15.80 12.11 13.59
N TRP A 55 -15.63 13.28 12.95
CA TRP A 55 -14.64 13.55 11.93
C TRP A 55 -13.17 13.38 12.38
N VAL A 56 -12.76 13.82 13.56
CA VAL A 56 -11.38 13.70 14.07
C VAL A 56 -11.00 12.23 14.23
N ILE A 57 -11.86 11.42 14.85
CA ILE A 57 -11.66 9.96 15.00
C ILE A 57 -11.59 9.31 13.61
N GLY A 58 -12.53 9.66 12.72
CA GLY A 58 -12.51 9.16 11.36
C GLY A 58 -11.23 9.53 10.60
N VAL A 59 -10.71 10.74 10.77
CA VAL A 59 -9.45 11.18 10.14
C VAL A 59 -8.25 10.43 10.73
N GLU A 60 -8.21 10.20 12.04
CA GLU A 60 -7.14 9.45 12.71
C GLU A 60 -7.06 8.01 12.19
N GLU A 61 -8.20 7.31 12.09
CA GLU A 61 -8.27 5.96 11.50
C GLU A 61 -7.80 5.95 10.04
N GLN A 62 -8.14 6.99 9.27
CA GLN A 62 -7.69 7.12 7.89
C GLN A 62 -6.19 7.33 7.80
N ILE A 63 -5.61 8.14 8.69
CA ILE A 63 -4.16 8.37 8.77
C ILE A 63 -3.46 7.06 9.11
N GLU A 64 -3.91 6.33 10.12
CA GLU A 64 -3.31 5.04 10.51
C GLU A 64 -3.34 4.03 9.35
N ARG A 65 -4.49 3.94 8.66
CA ARG A 65 -4.64 3.08 7.49
C ARG A 65 -3.71 3.48 6.34
N LEU A 66 -3.53 4.78 6.10
CA LEU A 66 -2.64 5.29 5.06
C LEU A 66 -1.16 5.05 5.43
N THR A 67 -0.80 5.25 6.69
CA THR A 67 0.56 4.98 7.20
C THR A 67 0.93 3.52 6.98
N LYS A 68 0.06 2.57 7.34
CA LYS A 68 0.32 1.15 7.10
C LYS A 68 0.52 0.82 5.61
N ARG A 69 -0.29 1.39 4.73
CA ARG A 69 -0.12 1.21 3.27
C ARG A 69 1.16 1.85 2.76
N LEU A 70 1.60 2.95 3.37
CA LEU A 70 2.85 3.61 3.01
C LEU A 70 4.06 2.75 3.40
N GLU A 71 4.03 2.13 4.58
CA GLU A 71 5.06 1.17 5.02
C GLU A 71 5.17 -0.02 4.05
N GLU A 72 4.04 -0.57 3.60
CA GLU A 72 4.02 -1.64 2.59
C GLU A 72 4.65 -1.19 1.26
N VAL A 73 4.36 0.04 0.81
CA VAL A 73 4.96 0.62 -0.41
C VAL A 73 6.44 0.88 -0.24
N GLU A 74 6.88 1.34 0.93
CA GLU A 74 8.29 1.59 1.23
C GLU A 74 9.10 0.29 1.15
N VAL A 75 8.57 -0.81 1.70
CA VAL A 75 9.19 -2.14 1.56
C VAL A 75 9.36 -2.51 0.10
N VAL A 76 8.33 -2.39 -0.73
CA VAL A 76 8.42 -2.70 -2.17
C VAL A 76 9.41 -1.78 -2.88
N THR A 77 9.41 -0.49 -2.54
CA THR A 77 10.31 0.52 -3.12
C THR A 77 11.77 0.20 -2.85
N ASN A 78 12.09 -0.35 -1.67
CA ASN A 78 13.46 -0.76 -1.32
C ASN A 78 13.99 -1.93 -2.17
N TRP A 79 13.12 -2.77 -2.72
CA TRP A 79 13.52 -3.89 -3.61
C TRP A 79 13.69 -3.47 -5.08
N VAL A 80 13.15 -2.33 -5.49
CA VAL A 80 13.23 -1.85 -6.89
C VAL A 80 14.68 -1.71 -7.39
N PRO A 81 15.62 -1.09 -6.64
CA PRO A 81 17.00 -0.95 -7.10
C PRO A 81 17.70 -2.30 -7.29
N GLU A 82 17.43 -3.27 -6.41
CA GLU A 82 18.05 -4.60 -6.49
C GLU A 82 17.56 -5.36 -7.73
N VAL A 83 16.25 -5.39 -7.97
CA VAL A 83 15.68 -6.00 -9.17
C VAL A 83 16.18 -5.30 -10.43
N ASN A 84 16.26 -3.97 -10.42
CA ASN A 84 16.80 -3.20 -11.54
C ASN A 84 18.27 -3.54 -11.85
N ASN A 85 19.10 -3.72 -10.82
CA ASN A 85 20.50 -4.15 -11.02
C ASN A 85 20.60 -5.57 -11.60
N HIS A 86 19.70 -6.48 -11.22
CA HIS A 86 19.64 -7.82 -11.82
C HIS A 86 19.21 -7.77 -13.28
N ILE A 87 18.21 -6.95 -13.62
CA ILE A 87 17.76 -6.75 -15.00
C ILE A 87 18.92 -6.22 -15.85
N GLN A 88 19.61 -5.16 -15.41
CA GLN A 88 20.72 -4.58 -16.16
C GLN A 88 21.86 -5.59 -16.43
N ARG A 89 22.16 -6.46 -15.46
CA ARG A 89 23.16 -7.52 -15.62
C ARG A 89 22.73 -8.55 -16.66
N LEU A 90 21.50 -9.05 -16.55
CA LEU A 90 20.95 -10.01 -17.50
C LEU A 90 20.86 -9.43 -18.91
N GLU A 91 20.50 -8.15 -19.05
CA GLU A 91 20.51 -7.46 -20.35
C GLU A 91 21.90 -7.39 -20.97
N ALA A 92 22.95 -7.20 -20.16
CA ALA A 92 24.33 -7.23 -20.64
C ALA A 92 24.73 -8.63 -21.11
N GLU A 93 24.43 -9.66 -20.31
CA GLU A 93 24.71 -11.07 -20.67
C GLU A 93 23.99 -11.48 -21.96
N VAL A 94 22.72 -11.09 -22.12
CA VAL A 94 21.95 -11.36 -23.36
C VAL A 94 22.60 -10.68 -24.57
N LYS A 95 23.08 -9.43 -24.44
CA LYS A 95 23.78 -8.74 -25.53
C LYS A 95 25.08 -9.44 -25.92
N ASP A 96 25.85 -9.89 -24.93
CA ASP A 96 27.10 -10.61 -25.18
C ASP A 96 26.86 -11.95 -25.87
N LEU A 97 25.86 -12.72 -25.40
CA LEU A 97 25.46 -13.98 -26.03
C LEU A 97 24.92 -13.77 -27.45
N THR A 98 24.16 -12.70 -27.68
CA THR A 98 23.67 -12.36 -29.02
C THR A 98 24.83 -12.14 -29.99
N ARG A 99 25.86 -11.41 -29.57
CA ARG A 99 27.07 -11.18 -30.37
C ARG A 99 27.83 -12.48 -30.65
N GLU A 100 27.87 -13.41 -29.70
CA GLU A 100 28.50 -14.71 -29.88
C GLU A 100 27.73 -15.57 -30.90
N VAL A 101 26.40 -15.57 -30.82
CA VAL A 101 25.54 -16.25 -31.80
C VAL A 101 25.77 -15.68 -33.20
N ASP A 102 25.76 -14.36 -33.37
CA ASP A 102 26.01 -13.73 -34.68
C ASP A 102 27.38 -14.14 -35.28
N ASN A 103 28.41 -14.18 -34.43
CA ASN A 103 29.74 -14.59 -34.85
C ASN A 103 29.80 -16.07 -35.26
N LEU A 104 29.16 -16.96 -34.49
CA LEU A 104 29.09 -18.38 -34.81
C LEU A 104 28.26 -18.63 -36.07
N THR A 105 27.15 -17.91 -36.25
CA THR A 105 26.34 -17.96 -37.47
C THR A 105 27.17 -17.58 -38.69
N GLY A 106 28.00 -16.53 -38.60
CA GLY A 106 28.92 -16.16 -39.68
C GLY A 106 29.95 -17.24 -40.01
N GLN A 107 30.51 -17.90 -38.98
CA GLN A 107 31.44 -19.02 -39.17
C GLN A 107 30.77 -20.22 -39.83
N VAL A 108 29.57 -20.59 -39.40
CA VAL A 108 28.78 -21.69 -40.00
C VAL A 108 28.48 -21.39 -41.46
N TYR A 109 28.10 -20.16 -41.80
CA TYR A 109 27.85 -19.76 -43.18
C TYR A 109 29.10 -19.91 -44.05
N ASN A 110 30.26 -19.45 -43.57
CA ASN A 110 31.53 -19.59 -44.30
C ASN A 110 31.92 -21.06 -44.50
N LEU A 111 31.81 -21.88 -43.46
CA LEU A 111 32.07 -23.31 -43.56
C LEU A 111 31.11 -23.99 -44.54
N SER A 112 29.83 -23.63 -44.53
CA SER A 112 28.83 -24.14 -45.47
C SER A 112 29.22 -23.84 -46.92
N MET A 113 29.71 -22.62 -47.20
CA MET A 113 30.20 -22.25 -48.53
C MET A 113 31.44 -23.06 -48.93
N GLN A 114 32.38 -23.27 -48.02
CA GLN A 114 33.58 -24.07 -48.29
C GLN A 114 33.23 -25.53 -48.59
N VAL A 115 32.29 -26.12 -47.86
CA VAL A 115 31.78 -27.47 -48.11
C VAL A 115 31.15 -27.55 -49.49
N GLU A 116 30.29 -26.59 -49.87
CA GLU A 116 29.67 -26.59 -51.22
C GLU A 116 30.72 -26.51 -52.34
N VAL A 117 31.76 -25.69 -52.16
CA VAL A 117 32.87 -25.60 -53.12
C VAL A 117 33.63 -26.93 -53.22
N LEU A 118 33.94 -27.55 -52.08
CA LEU A 118 34.63 -28.84 -52.03
C LEU A 118 33.80 -29.96 -52.65
N GLU A 119 32.49 -29.99 -52.42
CA GLU A 119 31.58 -30.97 -53.02
C GLU A 119 31.60 -30.88 -54.54
N LYS A 120 31.51 -29.67 -55.10
CA LYS A 120 31.63 -29.45 -56.56
C LYS A 120 32.97 -29.94 -57.10
N LEU A 121 34.08 -29.60 -56.44
CA LEU A 121 35.42 -30.00 -56.92
C LEU A 121 35.69 -31.50 -56.84
N CYS A 122 35.04 -32.22 -55.92
CA CYS A 122 35.28 -33.65 -55.70
C CYS A 122 34.32 -34.56 -56.50
N PHE A 123 33.13 -34.06 -56.85
CA PHE A 123 32.06 -34.89 -57.41
C PHE A 123 31.50 -34.43 -58.76
N ASP A 124 31.86 -33.23 -59.25
CA ASP A 124 31.68 -32.83 -60.66
C ASP A 124 32.89 -33.21 -61.52
#